data_AF-A0A429GPK9-F1
#
_entry.id   AF-A0A429GPK9-F1
#
_cell.length_a   1.000
_cell.length_b   1.000
_cell.length_c   1.000
_cell.angle_alpha   90.00
_cell.angle_beta   90.00
_cell.angle_gamma   90.00
#
_symmetry.space_group_name_H-M   'P 1'
#
loop_
_entity.id
_entity.type
_entity.pdbx_description
1 polymer ?
#
loop_
_entity_poly.entity_id
_entity_poly.type
_entity_poly.pdbx_seq_one_letter_code
_entity_poly.pdbx_strand_id
1 'polypeptide(L)' 'MSRMVRSLLRMMGLYELTDHEDRLEIDREIERRTGVSCDEAIEMGLIGRDEFLSIVQEILRRKKGRKEVELYI' A
#
# COMPACT_ATOMS: atom_id res chain seq x y z
N MET A 1 5.33 3.99 -10.00
CA MET A 1 5.15 2.73 -9.24
C MET A 1 6.49 2.17 -8.88
N SER A 2 6.87 2.40 -7.63
CA SER A 2 8.11 1.90 -7.02
C SER A 2 8.25 0.36 -7.15
N ARG A 3 9.49 -0.11 -7.32
CA ARG A 3 9.83 -1.55 -7.27
C ARG A 3 9.68 -2.10 -5.84
N MET A 4 9.86 -1.26 -4.82
CA MET A 4 9.66 -1.64 -3.42
C MET A 4 8.20 -1.91 -3.10
N VAL A 5 7.26 -1.09 -3.59
CA VAL A 5 5.81 -1.32 -3.37
C VAL A 5 5.42 -2.72 -3.85
N ARG A 6 5.87 -3.13 -5.05
CA ARG A 6 5.63 -4.49 -5.57
C ARG A 6 6.23 -5.57 -4.66
N SER A 7 7.41 -5.33 -4.13
CA SER A 7 8.13 -6.29 -3.28
C SER A 7 7.47 -6.45 -1.92
N LEU A 8 7.06 -5.34 -1.29
CA LEU A 8 6.32 -5.34 -0.03
C LEU A 8 4.94 -6.00 -0.18
N LEU A 9 4.20 -5.67 -1.23
CA LEU A 9 2.93 -6.33 -1.53
C LEU A 9 3.08 -7.83 -1.74
N ARG A 10 4.16 -8.27 -2.40
CA ARG A 10 4.46 -9.71 -2.55
C ARG A 10 4.81 -10.37 -1.22
N MET A 11 5.65 -9.73 -0.42
CA MET A 11 6.03 -10.20 0.91
C MET A 11 4.82 -10.37 1.83
N MET A 12 3.83 -9.48 1.71
CA MET A 12 2.59 -9.52 2.49
C MET A 12 1.49 -10.39 1.87
N GLY A 13 1.70 -10.99 0.69
CA GLY A 13 0.67 -11.76 -0.01
C GLY A 13 -0.49 -10.91 -0.58
N LEU A 14 -0.33 -9.59 -0.64
CA LEU A 14 -1.34 -8.64 -1.11
C LEU A 14 -1.19 -8.28 -2.60
N TYR A 15 -0.12 -8.76 -3.25
CA TYR A 15 0.16 -8.44 -4.65
C TYR A 15 -0.96 -8.89 -5.60
N GLU A 16 -1.54 -10.07 -5.37
CA GLU A 16 -2.64 -10.61 -6.17
C GLU A 16 -4.00 -9.95 -5.83
N LEU A 17 -4.10 -9.28 -4.68
CA LEU A 17 -5.28 -8.53 -4.25
C LEU A 17 -5.28 -7.06 -4.72
N THR A 18 -4.21 -6.62 -5.37
CA THR A 18 -4.02 -5.25 -5.85
C THR A 18 -3.83 -5.25 -7.37
N ASP A 19 -4.52 -4.37 -8.08
CA ASP A 19 -4.29 -4.14 -9.50
C ASP A 19 -3.26 -3.01 -9.75
N HIS A 20 -3.07 -2.62 -11.01
CA HIS A 20 -2.11 -1.57 -11.34
C HIS A 20 -2.50 -0.21 -10.74
N GLU A 21 -3.79 0.12 -10.72
CA GLU A 21 -4.28 1.38 -10.16
C GLU A 21 -4.13 1.42 -8.64
N ASP A 22 -4.42 0.31 -7.96
CA ASP A 22 -4.24 0.18 -6.51
C ASP A 22 -2.79 0.45 -6.12
N ARG A 23 -1.86 -0.13 -6.88
CA ARG A 23 -0.43 0.01 -6.61
C ARG A 23 0.06 1.44 -6.89
N LEU A 24 -0.53 2.14 -7.87
CA LEU A 24 -0.26 3.56 -8.11
C LEU A 24 -0.85 4.44 -7.00
N GLU A 25 -2.03 4.10 -6.50
CA GLU A 25 -2.66 4.82 -5.39
C GLU A 25 -1.87 4.64 -4.08
N ILE A 26 -1.35 3.43 -3.83
CA ILE A 26 -0.45 3.14 -2.69
C ILE A 26 0.81 3.99 -2.78
N ASP A 27 1.46 4.02 -3.95
CA ASP A 27 2.65 4.85 -4.23
C ASP A 27 2.37 6.32 -3.87
N ARG A 28 1.27 6.87 -4.39
CA ARG A 28 0.87 8.28 -4.16
C ARG A 28 0.47 8.58 -2.72
N GLU A 29 -0.19 7.66 -2.04
CA GLU A 29 -0.60 7.86 -0.65
C GLU A 29 0.60 7.85 0.29
N ILE A 30 1.59 6.99 0.02
CA ILE A 30 2.86 6.99 0.75
C ILE A 30 3.60 8.31 0.54
N GLU A 31 3.70 8.76 -0.71
CA GLU A 31 4.32 10.05 -1.04
C GLU A 31 3.60 11.22 -0.37
N ARG A 32 2.27 11.19 -0.35
CA ARG A 32 1.45 12.22 0.31
C ARG A 32 1.67 12.26 1.82
N ARG A 33 1.79 11.11 2.48
CA ARG A 33 1.95 11.03 3.95
C ARG A 33 3.35 11.40 4.41
N THR A 34 4.36 10.96 3.67
CA THR A 34 5.77 11.11 4.06
C THR A 34 6.40 12.37 3.47
N GLY A 35 5.83 12.93 2.40
CA GLY A 35 6.39 14.08 1.68
C GLY A 35 7.61 13.73 0.81
N VAL A 36 7.99 12.45 0.75
CA VAL A 36 9.13 11.93 -0.01
C VAL A 36 8.71 10.76 -0.89
N SER A 37 9.58 10.35 -1.81
CA SER A 37 9.29 9.19 -2.67
C SER A 37 9.07 7.91 -1.85
N CYS A 38 8.27 6.97 -2.34
CA CYS A 38 8.04 5.71 -1.62
C CYS A 38 9.33 4.91 -1.37
N ASP A 39 10.29 4.96 -2.29
CA ASP A 39 11.59 4.32 -2.13
C ASP A 39 12.37 4.97 -0.97
N GLU A 40 12.41 6.30 -0.93
CA GLU A 40 13.06 7.09 0.13
C GLU A 40 12.37 6.91 1.49
N ALA A 41 11.04 6.86 1.52
CA ALA A 41 10.27 6.60 2.74
C ALA A 41 10.62 5.26 3.38
N ILE A 42 10.91 4.24 2.57
CA ILE A 42 11.30 2.92 3.09
C ILE A 42 12.77 2.89 3.48
N GLU A 43 13.66 3.49 2.68
CA GLU A 43 15.09 3.59 3.00
C GLU A 43 15.33 4.36 4.31
N MET A 44 14.57 5.44 4.53
CA MET A 44 14.62 6.26 5.74
C MET A 44 13.86 5.62 6.92
N GLY A 45 13.14 4.52 6.70
CA GLY A 45 12.32 3.88 7.73
C GLY A 45 11.13 4.73 8.21
N LEU A 46 10.67 5.66 7.37
CA LEU A 46 9.52 6.54 7.65
C LEU A 46 8.19 5.78 7.61
N ILE A 47 8.16 4.63 6.92
CA ILE A 47 7.01 3.73 6.92
C ILE A 47 7.45 2.34 7.38
N GLY A 48 6.85 1.90 8.49
CA GLY A 48 6.96 0.54 8.99
C GLY A 48 6.02 -0.43 8.27
N ARG A 49 6.19 -1.72 8.59
CA ARG A 49 5.36 -2.80 8.04
C ARG A 49 3.86 -2.59 8.31
N ASP A 50 3.51 -2.24 9.54
CA ASP A 50 2.11 -2.10 9.96
C ASP A 50 1.45 -0.85 9.37
N GLU A 51 2.23 0.22 9.20
CA GLU A 51 1.77 1.45 8.57
C GLU A 51 1.55 1.26 7.07
N PHE A 52 2.47 0.57 6.39
CA PHE A 52 2.30 0.18 4.99
C PHE A 52 1.04 -0.70 4.82
N LEU A 53 0.86 -1.69 5.69
CA LEU A 53 -0.32 -2.55 5.67
C LEU A 53 -1.61 -1.74 5.87
N SER A 54 -1.60 -0.77 6.78
CA SER A 54 -2.74 0.11 7.06
C SER A 54 -3.10 0.95 5.83
N ILE A 55 -2.12 1.52 5.14
CA ILE A 55 -2.31 2.28 3.90
C ILE A 55 -2.93 1.39 2.81
N VAL A 56 -2.36 0.20 2.60
CA VAL A 56 -2.86 -0.75 1.60
C VAL A 56 -4.29 -1.15 1.91
N GLN A 57 -4.59 -1.48 3.17
CA GLN A 57 -5.95 -1.82 3.59
C GLN A 57 -6.92 -0.65 3.41
N GLU A 58 -6.51 0.58 3.71
CA GLU A 58 -7.35 1.75 3.54
C GLU A 58 -7.72 1.98 2.07
N ILE A 59 -6.74 1.85 1.16
CA ILE A 59 -6.97 1.97 -0.29
C ILE A 59 -7.88 0.85 -0.78
N LEU A 60 -7.59 -0.40 -0.39
CA LEU A 60 -8.43 -1.53 -0.74
C LEU A 60 -9.85 -1.39 -0.18
N ARG A 61 -10.02 -0.83 1.03
CA ARG A 61 -11.33 -0.53 1.64
C ARG A 61 -12.06 0.59 0.91
N ARG A 62 -11.38 1.68 0.54
CA ARG A 62 -11.96 2.77 -0.26
C ARG A 62 -12.50 2.24 -1.59
N LYS A 63 -11.77 1.33 -2.22
CA LYS A 63 -12.21 0.66 -3.45
C LYS A 63 -13.31 -0.37 -3.22
N LYS A 64 -13.25 -1.11 -2.11
CA LYS A 64 -14.27 -2.08 -1.66
C LYS A 64 -15.49 -1.47 -0.97
N GLY A 65 -15.57 -0.16 -0.80
CA GLY A 65 -16.83 0.55 -0.53
C GLY A 65 -17.92 0.30 -1.61
N ARG A 66 -17.60 -0.43 -2.69
CA ARG A 66 -18.53 -0.98 -3.67
C ARG A 66 -18.89 -2.47 -3.50
N LYS A 67 -18.12 -3.27 -2.76
CA LYS A 67 -18.44 -4.67 -2.38
C LYS A 67 -17.64 -5.03 -1.12
N GLU A 68 -18.36 -5.20 0.00
CA GLU A 68 -17.85 -5.66 1.30
C GLU A 68 -16.78 -6.74 1.13
N VAL A 69 -15.63 -6.55 1.78
CA VAL A 69 -14.79 -7.68 2.16
C VAL A 69 -14.51 -7.56 3.63
N GLU A 70 -15.15 -8.44 4.39
CA GLU A 70 -14.67 -8.90 5.68
C GLU A 70 -13.24 -9.41 5.49
N LEU A 71 -12.25 -8.57 5.83
CA LEU A 71 -10.98 -9.11 6.30
C LEU A 71 -11.23 -9.52 7.75
N TYR A 72 -11.45 -10.83 7.95
CA TYR A 72 -11.36 -11.43 9.28
C TYR A 72 -9.95 -11.18 9.82
N ILE A 73 -9.87 -10.39 10.89
CA ILE A 73 -8.70 -10.26 11.76
C ILE A 73 -8.76 -11.39 12.79
#